data_AF-A0A7V4J380-F1
#
_entry.id   AF-A0A7V4J380-F1
#
_cell.length_a   1.000
_cell.length_b   1.000
_cell.length_c   1.000
_cell.angle_alpha   90.00
_cell.angle_beta   90.00
_cell.angle_gamma   90.00
#
_symmetry.space_group_name_H-M   'P 1'
#
loop_
_entity.id
_entity.type
_entity.pdbx_description
1 polymer ?
#
loop_
_entity_poly.entity_id
_entity_poly.type
_entity_poly.pdbx_seq_one_letter_code
_entity_poly.pdbx_strand_id
1 'polypeptide(L)'
;MTESTLLVTMGGQAQVVTFALDWLLRHGENIREVVVLHVSPPPSLPVPHARVRRALEQLSTEFAGDRYQATPCRLRLVPIRRESERLADITDESDA
;
A
#
# COMPACT_ATOMS: atom_id res chain seq x y z
N MET A 1 -15.68 6.53 20.06
CA MET A 1 -15.07 5.35 19.40
C MET A 1 -13.62 5.67 19.14
N THR A 2 -12.71 4.74 19.42
CA THR A 2 -11.28 4.91 19.10
C THR A 2 -11.12 4.83 17.59
N GLU A 3 -10.33 5.73 17.01
CA GLU A 3 -9.94 5.64 15.61
C GLU A 3 -8.70 4.76 15.51
N SER A 4 -8.68 3.88 14.52
CA SER A 4 -7.59 2.93 14.31
C SER A 4 -6.89 3.22 12.98
N THR A 5 -5.61 2.87 12.93
CA THR A 5 -4.78 2.93 11.72
C THR A 5 -4.43 1.52 11.29
N LEU A 6 -4.65 1.20 10.02
CA LEU A 6 -4.21 -0.06 9.41
C LEU A 6 -2.81 0.13 8.84
N LEU A 7 -1.83 -0.60 9.38
CA LEU A 7 -0.45 -0.66 8.86
C LEU A 7 -0.25 -1.96 8.09
N VAL A 8 0.13 -1.89 6.81
CA VAL A 8 0.31 -3.08 5.96
C VAL A 8 1.59 -2.98 5.14
N THR A 9 2.20 -4.11 4.85
CA THR A 9 3.21 -4.24 3.80
C THR A 9 2.57 -4.62 2.48
N MET A 10 3.03 -4.05 1.37
CA MET A 10 2.50 -4.31 0.04
C MET A 10 3.61 -4.42 -1.00
N GLY A 11 3.56 -5.50 -1.78
CA GLY A 11 4.43 -5.73 -2.93
C GLY A 11 3.76 -5.27 -4.23
N GLY A 12 3.36 -6.20 -5.08
CA GLY A 12 2.80 -5.90 -6.41
C GLY A 12 1.27 -5.92 -6.52
N GLN A 13 0.54 -6.02 -5.41
CA GLN A 13 -0.91 -6.31 -5.41
C GLN A 13 -1.67 -5.39 -4.45
N ALA A 14 -2.44 -4.47 -5.02
CA ALA A 14 -3.29 -3.56 -4.24
C ALA A 14 -4.40 -4.29 -3.47
N GLN A 15 -4.87 -5.42 -4.01
CA GLN A 15 -6.02 -6.16 -3.47
C GLN A 15 -5.78 -6.69 -2.06
N VAL A 16 -4.53 -6.99 -1.68
CA VAL A 16 -4.19 -7.41 -0.33
C VAL A 16 -4.57 -6.32 0.69
N VAL A 17 -4.37 -5.05 0.33
CA VAL A 17 -4.71 -3.90 1.17
C VAL A 17 -6.23 -3.72 1.26
N THR A 18 -6.92 -3.72 0.11
CA THR A 18 -8.36 -3.45 0.06
C THR A 18 -9.18 -4.60 0.67
N PHE A 19 -8.76 -5.85 0.51
CA PHE A 19 -9.43 -6.99 1.15
C PHE A 19 -9.26 -6.99 2.66
N ALA A 20 -8.07 -6.67 3.17
CA ALA A 20 -7.84 -6.53 4.60
C ALA A 20 -8.70 -5.39 5.19
N LEU A 21 -8.73 -4.24 4.51
CA LEU A 21 -9.54 -3.10 4.94
C LEU A 21 -11.05 -3.43 4.91
N ASP A 22 -11.54 -4.00 3.81
CA ASP A 22 -12.93 -4.46 3.69
C ASP A 22 -13.32 -5.40 4.82
N TRP A 23 -12.45 -6.35 5.16
CA TRP A 23 -12.70 -7.28 6.25
C TRP A 23 -12.82 -6.54 7.59
N LEU A 24 -11.88 -5.66 7.92
CA LEU A 24 -11.91 -4.89 9.17
C LEU A 24 -13.17 -4.01 9.27
N LEU A 25 -13.50 -3.28 8.21
CA LEU A 25 -14.69 -2.42 8.16
C LEU A 25 -15.98 -3.23 8.33
N ARG A 26 -16.08 -4.41 7.70
CA ARG A 26 -17.24 -5.32 7.86
C ARG A 26 -17.38 -5.86 9.29
N HIS A 27 -16.29 -5.90 10.07
CA HIS A 27 -16.29 -6.30 11.48
C HIS A 27 -16.49 -5.13 12.45
N GLY A 28 -16.77 -3.92 11.93
CA GLY A 28 -17.07 -2.75 12.74
C GLY A 28 -15.86 -1.96 13.21
N GLU A 29 -14.65 -2.27 12.71
CA GLU A 29 -13.46 -1.48 13.00
C GLU A 29 -13.54 -0.09 12.38
N ASN A 30 -13.20 0.93 13.15
CA ASN A 30 -13.20 2.32 12.71
C ASN A 30 -11.82 2.72 12.18
N ILE A 31 -11.46 2.21 11.00
CA ILE A 31 -10.19 2.54 10.33
C ILE A 31 -10.31 3.90 9.64
N ARG A 32 -9.47 4.87 10.01
CA ARG A 32 -9.45 6.23 9.42
C ARG A 32 -8.19 6.54 8.63
N GLU A 33 -7.19 5.67 8.72
CA GLU A 33 -5.95 5.81 8.01
C GLU A 33 -5.40 4.43 7.64
N VAL A 34 -4.91 4.31 6.41
CA VAL A 34 -4.18 3.15 5.92
C VAL A 34 -2.77 3.61 5.58
N VAL A 35 -1.79 2.99 6.22
CA VAL A 35 -0.37 3.20 5.96
C VAL A 35 0.16 1.96 5.23
N VAL A 36 0.57 2.15 3.98
CA VAL A 36 1.11 1.09 3.14
C VAL A 36 2.63 1.24 3.07
N LEU A 37 3.33 0.32 3.71
CA LEU A 37 4.76 0.13 3.56
C LEU A 37 5.02 -0.64 2.27
N HIS A 38 5.85 -0.09 1.39
CA HIS A 38 6.17 -0.76 0.13
C HIS A 38 7.64 -0.66 -0.22
N VAL A 39 8.16 -1.68 -0.89
CA VAL A 39 9.43 -1.59 -1.62
C VAL A 39 9.24 -0.76 -2.89
N SER A 40 10.29 -0.22 -3.48
CA SER A 40 10.20 0.52 -4.74
C SER A 40 10.94 -0.24 -5.84
N PRO A 41 10.34 -0.44 -7.03
CA PRO A 41 11.09 -1.02 -8.13
C PRO A 41 12.27 -0.09 -8.47
N PRO A 42 13.47 -0.63 -8.77
CA PRO A 42 14.61 0.20 -9.12
C PRO A 42 14.28 1.07 -10.35
N PRO A 43 14.87 2.27 -10.46
CA PRO A 43 14.53 3.22 -11.53
C PRO A 43 14.73 2.66 -12.95
N SER A 44 15.61 1.67 -13.09
CA SER A 44 16.00 1.01 -14.33
C SER A 44 15.10 -0.17 -14.74
N LEU A 45 14.11 -0.55 -13.91
CA LEU A 45 13.29 -1.73 -14.18
C LEU A 45 12.31 -1.49 -15.36
N PRO A 46 12.22 -2.39 -16.37
CA PRO A 46 11.29 -2.24 -17.49
C PRO A 46 9.83 -2.17 -17.03
N VAL A 47 9.04 -1.28 -17.65
CA VAL A 47 7.59 -1.05 -17.39
C VAL A 47 6.76 -2.33 -17.17
N PRO A 48 6.91 -3.44 -17.94
CA PRO A 48 6.14 -4.67 -17.68
C PRO A 48 6.37 -5.30 -16.29
N HIS A 49 7.45 -4.95 -15.59
CA HIS A 49 7.75 -5.42 -14.23
C HIS A 49 7.33 -4.44 -13.13
N ALA A 50 6.65 -3.34 -13.47
CA ALA A 50 6.26 -2.30 -12.52
C ALA A 50 5.00 -2.63 -11.68
N ARG A 51 4.89 -3.87 -11.17
CA ARG A 51 3.71 -4.36 -10.41
C ARG A 51 3.40 -3.47 -9.21
N VAL A 52 4.42 -3.13 -8.43
CA VAL A 52 4.30 -2.23 -7.28
C VAL A 52 3.73 -0.87 -7.70
N ARG A 53 4.27 -0.27 -8.77
CA ARG A 53 3.81 1.04 -9.27
C ARG A 53 2.33 1.00 -9.62
N ARG A 54 1.91 -0.01 -10.37
CA ARG A 54 0.49 -0.22 -10.71
C ARG A 54 -0.38 -0.38 -9.47
N ALA A 55 0.08 -1.14 -8.47
CA ALA A 55 -0.64 -1.29 -7.22
C ALA A 55 -0.79 0.03 -6.45
N LEU A 56 0.26 0.86 -6.41
CA LEU A 56 0.19 2.19 -5.79
C LEU A 56 -0.79 3.13 -6.50
N GLU A 57 -0.83 3.10 -7.84
CA GLU A 57 -1.79 3.86 -8.65
C GLU A 57 -3.24 3.41 -8.41
N GLN A 58 -3.45 2.09 -8.31
CA GLN A 58 -4.75 1.51 -7.96
C GLN A 58 -5.19 1.97 -6.57
N LEU A 59 -4.33 1.87 -5.55
CA LEU A 59 -4.64 2.35 -4.21
C LEU A 59 -4.91 3.85 -4.19
N SER A 60 -4.12 4.66 -4.91
CA SER A 60 -4.37 6.11 -4.99
C SER A 60 -5.74 6.42 -5.59
N THR A 61 -6.23 5.59 -6.51
CA THR A 61 -7.56 5.72 -7.12
C THR A 61 -8.67 5.30 -6.14
N GLU A 62 -8.50 4.16 -5.47
CA GLU A 62 -9.46 3.64 -4.48
C GLU A 62 -9.64 4.59 -3.28
N PHE A 63 -8.59 5.34 -2.92
CA PHE A 63 -8.58 6.26 -1.78
C PHE A 63 -8.75 7.74 -2.18
N ALA A 64 -9.20 8.01 -3.41
CA ALA A 64 -9.29 9.36 -3.94
C ALA A 64 -10.13 10.28 -3.04
N GLY A 65 -9.59 11.46 -2.74
CA GLY A 65 -10.26 12.44 -1.86
C GLY A 65 -10.28 12.05 -0.38
N ASP A 66 -9.27 11.31 0.08
CA ASP A 66 -9.13 10.83 1.46
C ASP A 66 -10.32 9.99 1.93
N ARG A 67 -10.84 9.18 1.02
CA ARG A 67 -12.01 8.31 1.24
C ARG A 67 -11.76 6.95 0.65
N TYR A 68 -12.11 5.92 1.41
CA TYR A 68 -12.25 4.58 0.88
C TYR A 68 -13.74 4.27 0.79
N GLN A 69 -14.24 4.03 -0.42
CA GLN A 69 -15.67 4.02 -0.72
C GLN A 69 -16.33 5.34 -0.26
N ALA A 70 -17.42 5.28 0.51
CA ALA A 70 -18.09 6.48 1.04
C ALA A 70 -17.48 7.00 2.36
N THR A 71 -16.55 6.25 2.98
CA THR A 71 -16.07 6.50 4.34
C THR A 71 -14.78 7.32 4.34
N PRO A 72 -14.65 8.35 5.21
CA PRO A 72 -13.37 9.05 5.38
C PRO A 72 -12.26 8.08 5.80
N CYS A 73 -11.23 7.96 4.97
CA CYS A 73 -10.08 7.11 5.22
C CYS A 73 -8.90 7.60 4.39
N ARG A 74 -7.85 8.10 5.07
CA ARG A 74 -6.64 8.60 4.41
C ARG A 74 -5.74 7.45 3.98
N LEU A 75 -5.08 7.60 2.84
CA LEU A 75 -4.01 6.71 2.40
C LEU A 75 -2.65 7.38 2.58
N ARG A 76 -1.71 6.68 3.20
CA ARG A 76 -0.29 7.05 3.23
C ARG A 76 0.54 5.96 2.59
N LEU A 77 1.24 6.30 1.51
CA LEU A 77 2.18 5.41 0.84
C LEU A 77 3.59 5.72 1.34
N VAL A 78 4.22 4.76 2.02
CA VAL A 78 5.53 4.93 2.65
C VAL A 78 6.52 3.97 2.01
N PRO A 79 7.47 4.45 1.19
CA PRO A 79 8.52 3.60 0.67
C PRO A 79 9.49 3.23 1.79
N ILE A 80 9.81 1.94 1.92
CA ILE A 80 10.89 1.47 2.79
C ILE A 80 12.21 1.98 2.22
N ARG A 81 13.10 2.44 3.11
CA ARG A 81 14.41 2.97 2.75
C ARG A 81 15.51 2.22 3.48
N ARG A 82 16.62 1.98 2.78
CA ARG A 82 17.90 1.63 3.37
C ARG A 82 18.77 2.87 3.29
N GLU A 83 19.10 3.45 4.44
CA GLU A 83 19.72 4.78 4.52
C GLU A 83 18.88 5.84 3.78
N SER A 84 19.42 6.44 2.72
CA SER A 84 18.74 7.46 1.91
C SER A 84 18.05 6.88 0.67
N GLU A 85 18.31 5.61 0.32
CA GLU A 85 17.82 5.00 -0.91
C GLU A 85 16.56 4.18 -0.67
N ARG A 86 15.63 4.19 -1.63
CA ARG A 86 14.44 3.33 -1.55
C ARG A 86 14.87 1.89 -1.74
N LEU A 87 14.36 1.00 -0.87
CA LEU A 87 14.65 -0.42 -0.97
C LEU A 87 14.07 -0.96 -2.29
N ALA A 88 14.92 -1.62 -3.07
CA ALA A 88 14.52 -2.25 -4.33
C ALA A 88 13.46 -3.33 -4.08
N ASP A 89 12.67 -3.63 -5.11
CA ASP A 89 11.78 -4.80 -5.08
C ASP A 89 12.62 -6.09 -4.98
N ILE A 90 12.14 -7.07 -4.22
CA ILE A 90 12.80 -8.38 -4.07
C ILE A 90 12.45 -9.18 -5.32
N THR A 91 13.44 -9.39 -6.19
CA THR A 91 13.22 -10.04 -7.49
C THR A 91 13.61 -11.51 -7.51
N ASP A 92 14.44 -11.94 -6.55
CA ASP A 92 14.83 -13.33 -6.34
C ASP A 92 15.06 -13.65 -4.85
N GLU A 93 15.34 -14.92 -4.54
CA GLU A 93 15.65 -15.38 -3.18
C GLU A 93 16.98 -14.82 -2.64
N SER A 94 17.90 -14.38 -3.51
CA SER A 94 19.16 -13.77 -3.09
C SER A 94 19.03 -12.31 -2.63
N ASP A 95 17.90 -11.65 -2.92
CA ASP A 95 17.56 -10.31 -2.46
C ASP A 95 16.95 -10.29 -1.02
N ALA A 96 16.64 -11.45 -0.42
CA ALA A 96 15.88 -11.60 0.83
C ALA A 96 16.74 -11.75 2.11
#